data_AF-A0A7L4PZS3-F1
#
_entry.id   AF-A0A7L4PZS3-F1
#
_cell.length_a   1.000
_cell.length_b   1.000
_cell.length_c   1.000
_cell.angle_alpha   90.00
_cell.angle_beta   90.00
_cell.angle_gamma   90.00
#
_symmetry.space_group_name_H-M   'P 1'
#
loop_
_entity.id
_entity.type
_entity.pdbx_description
1 polymer ?
#
loop_
_entity_poly.entity_id
_entity_poly.type
_entity_poly.pdbx_seq_one_letter_code
_entity_poly.pdbx_strand_id
1 'polypeptide(L)'
;GTDGMMLSAGPFVAALEYAGGKEALVMGKPSPAFFLRALASMGAEPGTAAMIGDDVVTDIGGAMSCGLSGILVRTGKFREETLARAPHPPSAVLPSLADLPAYLRSVRV
;
A
#
# COMPACT_ATOMS: atom_id res chain seq x y z
N GLY A 1 -4.61 1.14 25.95
CA GLY A 1 -3.40 1.29 26.78
C GLY A 1 -2.19 1.08 25.89
N THR A 2 -1.14 1.88 26.07
CA THR A 2 0.02 1.99 25.18
C THR A 2 0.84 0.70 24.97
N ASP A 3 0.54 -0.38 25.69
CA ASP A 3 1.41 -1.56 25.79
C ASP A 3 0.74 -2.83 25.24
N GLY A 4 0.08 -2.75 24.08
CA GLY A 4 -0.55 -3.92 23.46
C GLY A 4 -1.15 -3.68 22.07
N MET A 5 -1.52 -4.78 21.41
CA MET A 5 -2.22 -4.75 20.12
C MET A 5 -3.56 -4.04 20.28
N MET A 6 -3.75 -2.96 19.53
CA MET A 6 -5.02 -2.22 19.49
C MET A 6 -5.79 -2.52 18.21
N LEU A 7 -7.12 -2.51 18.32
CA LEU A 7 -7.97 -2.49 17.15
C LEU A 7 -7.72 -1.18 16.39
N SER A 8 -7.49 -1.30 15.08
CA SER A 8 -7.46 -0.16 14.16
C SER A 8 -8.89 0.18 13.73
N ALA A 9 -9.05 1.05 12.73
CA ALA A 9 -10.37 1.50 12.28
C ALA A 9 -11.32 0.36 11.83
N GLY A 10 -10.80 -0.73 11.26
CA GLY A 10 -11.61 -1.80 10.66
C GLY A 10 -12.67 -2.38 11.60
N PRO A 11 -12.31 -2.87 12.79
CA PRO A 11 -13.27 -3.35 13.80
C PRO A 11 -14.35 -2.33 14.19
N PHE A 12 -14.02 -1.04 14.28
CA PHE A 12 -15.01 0.01 14.58
C PHE A 12 -15.93 0.27 13.38
N VAL A 13 -15.41 0.22 12.15
CA VAL A 13 -16.21 0.29 10.92
C VAL A 13 -17.22 -0.85 10.89
N ALA A 14 -16.79 -2.09 11.13
CA ALA A 14 -17.69 -3.25 11.16
C ALA A 14 -18.82 -3.12 12.20
N ALA A 15 -18.52 -2.56 13.38
CA ALA A 15 -19.53 -2.29 14.39
C ALA A 15 -20.56 -1.23 13.93
N LEU A 16 -20.12 -0.18 13.25
CA LEU A 16 -21.00 0.85 12.69
C LEU A 16 -21.84 0.31 11.52
N GLU A 17 -21.28 -0.54 10.67
CA GLU A 17 -22.01 -1.19 9.58
C GLU A 17 -23.13 -2.08 10.13
N TYR A 18 -22.82 -2.88 11.16
CA TYR A 18 -23.80 -3.72 11.84
C TYR A 18 -24.92 -2.89 12.49
N ALA A 19 -24.57 -1.84 13.24
CA ALA A 19 -25.55 -0.99 13.92
C ALA A 19 -26.39 -0.16 12.94
N GLY A 20 -25.80 0.29 11.82
CA GLY A 20 -26.43 1.15 10.84
C GLY A 20 -27.13 0.42 9.69
N GLY A 21 -26.93 -0.89 9.54
CA GLY A 21 -27.47 -1.69 8.44
C GLY A 21 -26.98 -1.24 7.06
N LYS A 22 -25.77 -0.64 6.99
CA LYS A 22 -25.17 -0.10 5.77
C LYS A 22 -23.73 -0.53 5.66
N GLU A 23 -23.30 -0.88 4.46
CA GLU A 23 -21.90 -1.15 4.17
C GLU A 23 -21.12 0.16 3.98
N ALA A 24 -19.91 0.20 4.51
CA ALA A 24 -18.98 1.31 4.40
C ALA A 24 -18.21 1.21 3.08
N LEU A 25 -18.11 2.33 2.39
CA LEU A 25 -17.24 2.44 1.23
C LEU A 25 -15.78 2.57 1.70
N VAL A 26 -14.94 1.58 1.38
CA VAL A 26 -13.51 1.61 1.70
C VAL A 26 -12.79 2.59 0.78
N MET A 27 -12.41 3.74 1.34
CA MET A 27 -11.66 4.79 0.64
C MET A 27 -10.14 4.69 0.82
N GLY A 28 -9.67 3.82 1.71
CA GLY A 28 -8.25 3.57 1.96
C GLY A 28 -7.66 2.49 1.05
N LYS A 29 -6.35 2.31 1.10
CA LYS A 29 -5.63 1.20 0.44
C LYS A 29 -6.24 -0.16 0.82
N PRO A 30 -6.43 -1.10 -0.12
CA PRO A 30 -6.00 -1.12 -1.52
C PRO A 30 -6.99 -0.48 -2.52
N SER A 31 -8.00 0.27 -2.06
CA SER A 31 -9.01 0.86 -2.95
C SER A 31 -8.36 1.71 -4.06
N PRO A 32 -8.71 1.50 -5.34
CA PRO A 32 -8.20 2.32 -6.44
C PRO A 32 -8.47 3.81 -6.24
N ALA A 33 -9.60 4.15 -5.60
CA ALA A 33 -9.95 5.53 -5.30
C ALA A 33 -8.87 6.23 -4.46
N PHE A 34 -8.17 5.53 -3.58
CA PHE A 34 -7.07 6.09 -2.79
C PHE A 34 -5.91 6.54 -3.68
N PHE A 35 -5.42 5.63 -4.53
CA PHE A 35 -4.26 5.87 -5.39
C PHE A 35 -4.56 6.90 -6.48
N LEU A 36 -5.69 6.77 -7.16
CA LEU A 36 -6.09 7.67 -8.25
C LEU A 36 -6.33 9.11 -7.74
N ARG A 37 -6.85 9.28 -6.52
CA ARG A 37 -6.98 10.61 -5.91
C ARG A 37 -5.63 11.22 -5.57
N ALA A 38 -4.69 10.42 -5.04
CA ALA A 38 -3.34 10.89 -4.77
C ALA A 38 -2.63 11.33 -6.07
N LEU A 39 -2.71 10.52 -7.13
CA LEU A 39 -2.18 10.85 -8.45
C LEU A 39 -2.77 12.16 -9.01
N ALA A 40 -4.09 12.30 -8.96
CA ALA A 40 -4.77 13.51 -9.41
C ALA A 40 -4.31 14.75 -8.65
N SER A 41 -4.10 14.66 -7.32
CA SER A 41 -3.59 15.79 -6.53
C SER A 41 -2.14 16.18 -6.87
N MET A 42 -1.35 15.25 -7.40
CA MET A 42 0.03 15.49 -7.83
C MET A 42 0.13 15.85 -9.33
N GLY A 43 -0.97 15.77 -10.09
CA GLY A 43 -0.95 15.89 -11.55
C GLY A 43 -0.09 14.81 -12.23
N ALA A 44 0.00 13.63 -11.64
CA ALA A 44 0.85 12.54 -12.10
C ALA A 44 0.02 11.44 -12.79
N GLU A 45 0.55 10.91 -13.88
CA GLU A 45 -0.01 9.73 -14.54
C GLU A 45 0.45 8.46 -13.78
N PRO A 46 -0.39 7.40 -13.68
CA PRO A 46 -0.05 6.21 -12.91
C PRO A 46 1.32 5.62 -13.25
N GLY A 47 1.65 5.50 -14.54
CA GLY A 47 2.93 4.93 -15.00
C GLY A 47 4.16 5.80 -14.70
N THR A 48 3.98 7.02 -14.19
CA THR A 48 5.07 7.94 -13.82
C THR A 48 5.28 8.04 -12.31
N ALA A 49 4.48 7.30 -11.52
CA ALA A 49 4.52 7.33 -10.07
C ALA A 49 4.87 5.95 -9.49
N ALA A 50 5.46 5.97 -8.30
CA ALA A 50 5.73 4.77 -7.52
C ALA A 50 5.13 4.89 -6.13
N MET A 51 4.49 3.81 -5.66
CA MET A 51 4.10 3.64 -4.27
C MET A 51 5.23 2.92 -3.53
N ILE A 52 5.66 3.50 -2.40
CA ILE A 52 6.62 2.87 -1.48
C ILE A 52 5.87 2.50 -0.20
N GLY A 53 5.93 1.23 0.21
CA GLY A 53 5.17 0.74 1.36
C GLY A 53 5.70 -0.58 1.91
N ASP A 54 5.21 -0.99 3.07
CA ASP A 54 5.63 -2.20 3.79
C ASP A 54 4.59 -3.34 3.72
N ASP A 55 3.38 -3.04 3.24
CA ASP A 55 2.31 -4.02 3.08
C ASP A 55 2.19 -4.49 1.61
N VAL A 56 2.47 -5.77 1.38
CA VAL A 56 2.42 -6.41 0.06
C VAL A 56 1.06 -6.26 -0.61
N VAL A 57 -0.04 -6.39 0.15
CA VAL A 57 -1.38 -6.44 -0.41
C VAL A 57 -1.96 -5.04 -0.53
N THR A 58 -1.95 -4.29 0.57
CA THR A 58 -2.68 -3.02 0.62
C THR A 58 -1.91 -1.91 -0.10
N ASP A 59 -0.61 -1.78 0.12
CA ASP A 59 0.21 -0.75 -0.51
C ASP A 59 0.58 -1.14 -1.94
N ILE A 60 1.30 -2.25 -2.08
CA ILE A 60 1.96 -2.62 -3.33
C ILE A 60 0.95 -3.19 -4.32
N GLY A 61 0.16 -4.20 -3.90
CA GLY A 61 -0.88 -4.78 -4.75
C GLY A 61 -1.92 -3.74 -5.19
N GLY A 62 -2.38 -2.90 -4.26
CA GLY A 62 -3.30 -1.80 -4.57
C GLY A 62 -2.73 -0.81 -5.59
N ALA A 63 -1.50 -0.35 -5.39
CA ALA A 63 -0.84 0.59 -6.29
C ALA A 63 -0.62 -0.01 -7.69
N MET A 64 -0.10 -1.23 -7.77
CA MET A 64 0.18 -1.91 -9.04
C MET A 64 -1.10 -2.19 -9.83
N SER A 65 -2.21 -2.50 -9.16
CA SER A 65 -3.52 -2.64 -9.81
C SER A 65 -4.01 -1.36 -10.48
N CYS A 66 -3.50 -0.21 -10.05
CA CYS A 66 -3.79 1.11 -10.63
C CYS A 66 -2.76 1.56 -11.66
N GLY A 67 -1.74 0.75 -11.96
CA GLY A 67 -0.68 1.07 -12.92
C GLY A 67 0.53 1.83 -12.36
N LEU A 68 0.62 1.99 -11.02
CA LEU A 68 1.82 2.55 -10.39
C LEU A 68 2.90 1.48 -10.26
N SER A 69 4.17 1.90 -10.23
CA SER A 69 5.26 1.04 -9.75
C SER A 69 5.11 0.78 -8.25
N GLY A 70 5.39 -0.44 -7.81
CA GLY A 70 5.31 -0.82 -6.40
C GLY A 70 6.68 -1.16 -5.82
N ILE A 71 7.17 -0.37 -4.87
CA ILE A 71 8.45 -0.60 -4.18
C ILE A 71 8.17 -1.02 -2.74
N LEU A 72 8.45 -2.29 -2.43
CA LEU A 72 8.21 -2.88 -1.12
C LEU A 72 9.42 -2.68 -0.19
N VAL A 73 9.22 -2.19 1.02
CA VAL A 73 10.25 -2.14 2.08
C VAL A 73 9.99 -3.16 3.19
N ARG A 74 11.04 -3.68 3.82
CA ARG A 74 10.94 -4.78 4.80
C ARG A 74 10.87 -4.34 6.27
N THR A 75 10.71 -3.05 6.53
CA THR A 75 10.82 -2.47 7.89
C THR A 75 9.53 -2.49 8.71
N GLY A 76 8.45 -3.09 8.20
CA GLY A 76 7.12 -3.04 8.85
C GLY A 76 6.31 -4.34 8.72
N LYS A 77 5.09 -4.26 8.19
CA LYS A 77 4.14 -5.36 8.03
C LYS A 77 4.56 -6.44 7.03
N PHE A 78 5.72 -6.27 6.41
CA PHE A 78 6.27 -7.22 5.45
C PHE A 78 6.30 -8.65 5.99
N ARG A 79 5.87 -9.60 5.15
CA ARG A 79 5.95 -11.04 5.38
C ARG A 79 6.38 -11.73 4.09
N GLU A 80 7.39 -12.59 4.17
CA GLU A 80 7.92 -13.32 3.02
C GLU A 80 6.84 -14.21 2.40
N GLU A 81 6.00 -14.82 3.24
CA GLU A 81 4.92 -15.71 2.81
C GLU A 81 3.83 -14.96 2.04
N THR A 82 3.55 -13.71 2.42
CA THR A 82 2.59 -12.85 1.71
C THR A 82 3.15 -12.44 0.37
N LEU A 83 4.44 -12.07 0.31
CA LEU A 83 5.12 -11.75 -0.95
C LEU A 83 5.12 -12.95 -1.91
N ALA A 84 5.41 -14.16 -1.41
CA ALA A 84 5.41 -15.38 -2.21
C ALA A 84 4.04 -15.74 -2.81
N ARG A 85 2.94 -15.26 -2.20
CA ARG A 85 1.56 -15.46 -2.67
C ARG A 85 1.03 -14.30 -3.52
N ALA A 86 1.80 -13.22 -3.67
CA ALA A 86 1.37 -12.07 -4.44
C ALA A 86 1.14 -12.48 -5.92
N PRO A 87 0.01 -12.08 -6.55
CA PRO A 87 -0.25 -12.42 -7.94
C PRO A 87 0.83 -11.90 -8.91
N HIS A 88 1.42 -10.76 -8.57
CA HIS A 88 2.50 -10.13 -9.30
C HIS A 88 3.61 -9.69 -8.34
N PRO A 89 4.89 -9.82 -8.74
CA PRO A 89 5.99 -9.34 -7.92
C PRO A 89 6.02 -7.81 -7.88
N PRO A 90 6.42 -7.20 -6.75
CA PRO A 90 6.73 -5.77 -6.70
C PRO A 90 7.78 -5.37 -7.73
N SER A 91 7.75 -4.12 -8.18
CA SER A 91 8.76 -3.54 -9.08
C SER A 91 10.17 -3.57 -8.45
N ALA A 92 10.24 -3.46 -7.12
CA ALA A 92 11.46 -3.69 -6.34
C ALA A 92 11.14 -4.06 -4.89
N VAL A 93 12.07 -4.75 -4.24
CA VAL A 93 12.04 -5.02 -2.80
C VAL A 93 13.33 -4.50 -2.18
N LEU A 94 13.21 -3.60 -1.21
CA LEU A 94 14.32 -2.96 -0.53
C LEU A 94 14.34 -3.34 0.95
N PRO A 95 15.52 -3.45 1.59
CA PRO A 95 15.60 -3.67 3.03
C PRO A 95 14.87 -2.58 3.82
N SER A 96 15.06 -1.31 3.42
CA SER A 96 14.46 -0.14 4.07
C SER A 96 14.20 1.01 3.10
N LEU A 97 13.48 2.03 3.58
CA LEU A 97 13.33 3.29 2.84
C LEU A 97 14.66 4.02 2.61
N ALA A 98 15.66 3.82 3.49
CA ALA A 98 16.97 4.46 3.37
C ALA A 98 17.76 3.98 2.14
N ASP A 99 17.40 2.83 1.58
CA ASP A 99 18.02 2.25 0.38
C ASP A 99 17.46 2.86 -0.92
N LEU A 100 16.34 3.59 -0.85
CA LEU A 100 15.65 4.16 -2.01
C LEU A 100 16.54 5.08 -2.86
N PRO A 101 17.37 6.00 -2.31
CA PRO A 101 18.22 6.85 -3.12
C PRO A 101 19.24 6.08 -3.96
N ALA A 102 19.78 4.97 -3.43
CA ALA A 102 20.72 4.13 -4.17
C ALA A 102 20.02 3.37 -5.30
N TYR A 103 18.83 2.83 -5.02
CA TYR A 103 17.98 2.19 -6.03
C TYR A 103 17.58 3.16 -7.16
N LEU A 104 17.17 4.38 -6.84
CA LEU A 104 16.78 5.37 -7.86
C LEU A 104 17.96 5.75 -8.78
N ARG A 105 19.19 5.76 -8.26
CA ARG A 105 20.39 5.97 -9.07
C ARG A 105 20.72 4.78 -9.97
N SER A 106 20.38 3.54 -9.58
CA SER A 106 20.66 2.37 -10.41
C SER A 106 19.66 2.19 -11.56
N VAL A 107 18.48 2.79 -11.50
CA VAL A 107 17.42 2.66 -12.53
C VAL A 107 17.29 3.87 -13.46
N ARG A 108 17.86 5.02 -13.10
CA ARG A 108 18.01 6.16 -13.99
C ARG A 108 19.27 5.96 -14.85
N VAL A 109 19.08 5.50 -16.09
CA VAL A 109 20.08 5.66 -17.17
C VAL A 109 19.91 7.04 -17.78
#